data_AF-A0A0S6W509-F1
#
_entry.id   AF-A0A0S6W509-F1
#
_cell.length_a   1.000
_cell.length_b   1.000
_cell.length_c   1.000
_cell.angle_alpha   90.00
_cell.angle_beta   90.00
_cell.angle_gamma   90.00
#
_symmetry.space_group_name_H-M   'P 1'
#
loop_
_entity.id
_entity.type
_entity.pdbx_description
1 polymer ?
#
loop_
_entity_poly.entity_id
_entity_poly.type
_entity_poly.pdbx_seq_one_letter_code
_entity_poly.pdbx_strand_id
1 'polypeptide(L)'
;MNTYVLTLYIAGQTPRSERAITNLRDICERFFAADEYQMNIVDVLEQPDVAERLRILATPMLVKELPPPARRIIGDLANARQVMAWIEPSLLNQESRETM
;
A
#
# COMPACT_ATOMS: atom_id res chain seq x y z
N MET A 1 -3.08 -4.77 -19.20
CA MET A 1 -3.64 -4.39 -17.89
C MET A 1 -2.55 -4.55 -16.85
N ASN A 2 -2.07 -3.45 -16.26
CA ASN A 2 -1.13 -3.48 -15.14
C ASN A 2 -1.93 -3.30 -13.85
N THR A 3 -2.34 -4.41 -13.24
CA THR A 3 -3.03 -4.37 -11.95
C THR A 3 -1.99 -4.25 -10.83
N TYR A 4 -2.09 -3.20 -10.01
CA TYR A 4 -1.28 -3.01 -8.83
C TYR A 4 -1.78 -3.92 -7.71
N VAL A 5 -0.97 -4.87 -7.27
CA VAL A 5 -1.33 -5.73 -6.14
C VAL A 5 -0.59 -5.24 -4.91
N LEU A 6 -1.35 -4.68 -3.97
CA LEU A 6 -0.87 -4.04 -2.76
C LEU A 6 -1.38 -4.81 -1.55
N THR A 7 -0.47 -5.37 -0.76
CA THR A 7 -0.82 -6.13 0.46
C THR A 7 -0.30 -5.40 1.68
N LEU A 8 -1.20 -4.98 2.56
CA LEU A 8 -0.89 -4.33 3.84
C LEU A 8 -0.92 -5.35 4.97
N TYR A 9 0.22 -5.54 5.61
CA TYR A 9 0.38 -6.38 6.78
C TYR A 9 0.26 -5.55 8.06
N ILE A 10 -0.70 -5.91 8.90
CA ILE A 10 -0.99 -5.26 10.18
C ILE A 10 -0.85 -6.26 11.32
N ALA A 11 -0.65 -5.77 12.54
CA ALA A 11 -0.70 -6.60 13.73
C ALA A 11 -1.87 -6.12 14.61
N GLY A 12 -3.02 -6.78 14.48
CA GLY A 12 -4.23 -6.42 15.20
C GLY A 12 -4.86 -5.10 14.79
N GLN A 13 -6.00 -4.80 15.41
CA GLN A 13 -6.74 -3.55 15.27
C GLN A 13 -6.18 -2.48 16.21
N THR A 14 -4.99 -1.98 15.88
CA THR A 14 -4.41 -0.83 16.58
C THR A 14 -4.77 0.46 15.85
N PRO A 15 -4.78 1.63 16.52
CA PRO A 15 -4.97 2.92 15.84
C PRO A 15 -3.94 3.17 14.73
N ARG A 16 -2.79 2.49 14.76
CA ARG A 16 -1.76 2.60 13.72
C ARG A 16 -2.11 1.72 12.50
N SER A 17 -2.67 0.55 12.72
CA SER A 17 -3.21 -0.33 11.67
C SER A 17 -4.37 0.33 10.94
N GLU A 18 -5.35 0.86 11.69
CA GLU A 18 -6.53 1.54 11.11
C GLU A 18 -6.12 2.74 10.26
N ARG A 19 -5.21 3.59 10.77
CA ARG A 19 -4.67 4.71 10.00
C ARG A 19 -3.98 4.26 8.72
N ALA A 20 -3.18 3.20 8.77
CA ALA A 20 -2.52 2.68 7.57
C ALA A 20 -3.52 2.17 6.53
N ILE A 21 -4.59 1.51 6.95
CA ILE A 21 -5.66 1.02 6.06
C ILE A 21 -6.39 2.19 5.40
N THR A 22 -6.83 3.18 6.19
CA THR A 22 -7.53 4.36 5.67
C THR A 22 -6.64 5.15 4.71
N ASN A 23 -5.39 5.41 5.10
CA ASN A 23 -4.46 6.14 4.23
C ASN A 23 -4.20 5.40 2.92
N LEU A 24 -4.00 4.07 2.97
CA LEU A 24 -3.81 3.27 1.76
C LEU A 24 -5.02 3.34 0.82
N ARG A 25 -6.22 3.21 1.37
CA ARG A 25 -7.48 3.31 0.61
C ARG A 25 -7.60 4.67 -0.05
N ASP A 26 -7.42 5.75 0.71
CA ASP A 26 -7.51 7.13 0.20
C ASP A 26 -6.50 7.39 -0.92
N ILE A 27 -5.27 6.85 -0.79
CA ILE A 27 -4.26 6.94 -1.84
C ILE A 27 -4.73 6.20 -3.08
N CYS A 28 -5.19 4.95 -2.93
CA CYS A 28 -5.59 4.16 -4.09
C CYS A 28 -6.76 4.78 -4.83
N GLU A 29 -7.77 5.28 -4.13
CA GLU A 29 -8.94 5.95 -4.72
C GLU A 29 -8.60 7.27 -5.40
N ARG A 30 -7.54 7.97 -4.95
CA ARG A 30 -7.09 9.23 -5.56
C ARG A 30 -6.27 9.04 -6.83
N PHE A 31 -5.47 7.98 -6.90
CA PHE A 31 -4.44 7.83 -7.94
C PHE A 31 -4.67 6.67 -8.91
N PHE A 32 -5.51 5.69 -8.58
CA PHE A 32 -5.79 4.55 -9.44
C PHE A 32 -7.27 4.49 -9.82
N ALA A 33 -7.56 4.11 -11.06
CA ALA A 33 -8.92 3.72 -11.42
C ALA A 33 -9.30 2.40 -10.72
N ALA A 34 -10.60 2.17 -10.52
CA ALA A 34 -11.10 1.02 -9.75
C ALA A 34 -10.60 -0.35 -10.25
N ASP A 35 -10.34 -0.50 -11.55
CA ASP A 35 -9.86 -1.75 -12.17
C ASP A 35 -8.32 -1.86 -12.25
N GLU A 36 -7.60 -0.85 -11.75
CA GLU A 36 -6.14 -0.78 -11.84
C GLU A 36 -5.44 -1.28 -10.58
N TYR A 37 -6.14 -1.50 -9.47
CA TYR A 37 -5.50 -1.96 -8.24
C TYR A 37 -6.30 -3.02 -7.49
N GLN A 38 -5.58 -3.81 -6.70
CA GLN A 38 -6.10 -4.75 -5.73
C GLN A 38 -5.43 -4.48 -4.39
N MET A 39 -6.25 -4.26 -3.37
CA MET A 39 -5.80 -4.02 -1.99
C MET A 39 -6.15 -5.22 -1.12
N ASN A 40 -5.14 -5.84 -0.52
CA ASN A 40 -5.28 -6.93 0.44
C ASN A 40 -4.84 -6.47 1.83
N ILE A 41 -5.55 -6.88 2.88
CA ILE A 41 -5.19 -6.61 4.27
C ILE A 41 -4.98 -7.96 4.96
N VAL A 42 -3.82 -8.14 5.58
CA VAL A 42 -3.46 -9.38 6.27
C VAL A 42 -3.06 -9.05 7.70
N ASP A 43 -3.77 -9.65 8.67
CA ASP A 43 -3.37 -9.59 10.07
C ASP A 43 -2.33 -10.69 10.35
N VAL A 44 -1.11 -10.28 10.68
CA VAL A 44 -0.03 -11.21 11.01
C VAL A 44 -0.20 -11.87 12.37
N LEU A 45 -1.07 -11.34 13.24
CA LEU A 45 -1.43 -11.99 14.50
C LEU A 45 -2.35 -13.19 14.27
N GLU A 46 -3.21 -13.13 13.25
CA GLU A 46 -4.06 -14.25 12.84
C GLU A 46 -3.28 -15.26 11.99
N GLN A 47 -2.32 -14.80 11.18
CA GLN A 47 -1.49 -15.63 10.29
C GLN A 47 0.02 -15.39 10.54
N PRO A 48 0.57 -15.89 11.68
CA PRO A 48 1.97 -15.65 12.04
C PRO A 48 2.97 -16.30 11.07
N ASP A 49 2.58 -17.39 10.41
CA ASP A 49 3.38 -18.06 9.38
C ASP A 49 3.70 -17.15 8.19
N VAL A 50 2.76 -16.27 7.82
CA VAL A 50 2.95 -15.29 6.75
C VAL A 50 4.02 -14.26 7.15
N ALA A 51 4.01 -13.79 8.40
CA ALA A 51 5.03 -12.87 8.89
C ALA A 51 6.42 -13.49 8.90
N GLU A 52 6.55 -14.75 9.29
CA GLU A 52 7.83 -15.44 9.30
C GLU A 52 8.37 -15.66 7.87
N ARG A 53 7.52 -16.20 6.98
CA ARG A 53 7.88 -16.43 5.56
C ARG A 53 8.31 -15.14 4.87
N LEU A 54 7.62 -14.05 5.18
CA LEU A 54 7.91 -12.73 4.63
C LEU A 54 8.91 -11.94 5.48
N ARG A 55 9.47 -12.49 6.57
CA ARG A 55 10.41 -11.80 7.48
C ARG A 55 9.93 -10.40 7.87
N ILE A 56 8.65 -10.28 8.26
CA ILE A 56 8.05 -9.02 8.70
C ILE A 56 8.54 -8.73 10.12
N LEU A 57 9.49 -7.80 10.24
CA LEU A 57 10.06 -7.39 11.53
C LEU A 57 9.29 -6.23 12.18
N ALA A 58 8.47 -5.52 11.41
CA ALA A 58 7.72 -4.36 11.87
C ALA A 58 6.40 -4.23 11.13
N THR A 59 5.37 -3.80 11.86
CA THR A 59 4.03 -3.50 11.34
C THR A 59 3.64 -2.07 11.71
N PRO A 60 2.85 -1.35 10.89
CA PRO A 60 2.28 -1.78 9.60
C PRO A 60 3.32 -1.80 8.47
N MET A 61 3.22 -2.77 7.56
CA MET A 61 4.10 -2.90 6.38
C MET A 61 3.27 -3.08 5.11
N LEU A 62 3.48 -2.21 4.12
CA LEU A 62 2.89 -2.33 2.80
C LEU A 62 3.86 -3.03 1.85
N VAL A 63 3.37 -4.00 1.10
CA VAL A 63 4.10 -4.71 0.05
C VAL A 63 3.41 -4.48 -1.28
N LYS A 64 4.17 -3.99 -2.26
CA LYS A 64 3.77 -4.01 -3.66
C LYS A 64 4.26 -5.31 -4.26
N GLU A 65 3.33 -6.19 -4.62
CA GLU A 65 3.63 -7.47 -5.29
C GLU A 65 3.71 -7.28 -6.80
N LEU A 66 2.78 -6.50 -7.36
CA LEU A 66 2.71 -6.18 -8.77
C LEU A 66 2.47 -4.67 -9.00
N PRO A 67 2.96 -4.12 -10.12
CA PRO A 67 3.88 -4.74 -11.08
C PRO A 67 5.31 -4.88 -10.50
N PRO A 68 6.13 -5.82 -10.99
CA PRO A 68 7.50 -5.99 -10.53
C PRO A 68 8.36 -4.73 -10.77
N PRO A 69 9.42 -4.51 -9.97
CA PRO A 69 9.90 -5.35 -8.87
C PRO A 69 9.05 -5.21 -7.61
N ALA A 70 8.99 -6.28 -6.81
CA ALA A 70 8.33 -6.26 -5.52
C ALA A 70 9.04 -5.28 -4.57
N ARG A 71 8.29 -4.42 -3.90
CA ARG A 71 8.83 -3.43 -2.96
C ARG A 71 8.09 -3.50 -1.63
N ARG A 72 8.79 -3.16 -0.54
CA ARG A 72 8.22 -3.13 0.82
C ARG A 72 8.50 -1.79 1.50
N ILE A 73 7.52 -1.23 2.19
CA ILE A 73 7.63 0.01 2.96
C ILE A 73 6.98 -0.17 4.33
N ILE A 74 7.60 0.38 5.37
CA ILE A 74 7.13 0.32 6.74
C ILE A 74 6.57 1.69 7.11
N GLY A 75 5.41 1.74 7.76
CA GLY A 75 4.81 2.99 8.21
C GLY A 75 3.29 3.00 8.13
N ASP A 76 2.71 4.11 8.56
CA ASP A 76 1.26 4.37 8.55
C ASP A 76 0.77 5.02 7.24
N LEU A 77 1.65 5.14 6.24
CA LEU A 77 1.32 5.66 4.90
C LEU A 77 0.74 7.08 4.91
N ALA A 78 1.01 7.90 5.94
CA ALA A 78 0.39 9.21 6.11
C ALA A 78 0.66 10.21 4.96
N ASN A 79 1.77 10.07 4.22
CA ASN A 79 2.10 10.95 3.11
C ASN A 79 1.75 10.31 1.76
N ALA A 80 0.55 10.65 1.26
CA ALA A 80 0.02 10.12 0.01
C ALA A 80 0.98 10.27 -1.18
N ARG A 81 1.60 11.44 -1.37
CA ARG A 81 2.54 11.66 -2.48
C ARG A 81 3.79 10.80 -2.36
N GLN A 82 4.37 10.69 -1.16
CA GLN A 82 5.57 9.87 -0.97
C GLN A 82 5.28 8.39 -1.18
N VAL A 83 4.14 7.91 -0.69
CA VAL A 83 3.69 6.53 -0.91
C VAL A 83 3.43 6.30 -2.39
N MET A 84 2.78 7.23 -3.08
CA MET A 84 2.52 7.12 -4.51
C MET A 84 3.80 7.13 -5.34
N ALA A 85 4.75 8.02 -5.02
CA ALA A 85 6.10 8.03 -5.62
C ALA A 85 6.79 6.67 -5.50
N TRP A 86 6.55 6.00 -4.39
CA TRP A 86 7.14 4.70 -4.10
C TRP A 86 6.44 3.55 -4.84
N ILE A 87 5.10 3.59 -4.95
CA ILE A 87 4.29 2.59 -5.67
C ILE A 87 4.55 2.68 -7.17
N GLU A 88 4.29 3.87 -7.74
CA GLU A 88 4.40 4.15 -9.16
C GLU A 88 4.88 5.61 -9.40
N PRO A 89 6.19 5.81 -9.56
CA PRO A 89 6.76 7.14 -9.76
C PRO A 89 6.22 7.85 -11.01
N SER A 90 5.77 7.11 -12.03
CA SER A 90 5.32 7.68 -13.31
C SER A 90 3.95 8.37 -13.24
N LEU A 91 3.13 8.03 -12.24
CA LEU A 91 1.78 8.59 -12.07
C LEU A 91 1.77 9.96 -11.38
N LEU A 92 2.86 10.36 -10.71
CA LEU A 92 2.96 11.68 -10.07
C LEU A 92 2.98 12.86 -11.05
N ASN A 93 3.35 12.62 -12.31
CA ASN A 93 3.42 13.66 -13.33
C ASN A 93 2.05 14.00 -13.95
N GLN A 94 0.99 13.29 -13.59
CA GLN A 94 -0.34 13.45 -14.20
C GLN A 94 -1.22 14.50 -13.50
N GLU A 95 -0.96 14.84 -12.23
CA GLU A 95 -1.72 15.86 -11.48
C GLU A 95 -1.54 17.30 -12.00
N SER A 96 -0.54 17.58 -12.86
CA SER A 96 -0.30 18.94 -13.37
C SER A 96 -1.08 19.29 -14.65
N ARG A 97 -2.04 18.47 -15.09
CA ARG A 97 -2.79 18.71 -16.34
C ARG A 97 -4.27 19.07 -16.18
N GLU A 98 -4.84 19.04 -14.98
CA GLU A 98 -6.21 19.50 -14.73
C GLU A 98 -6.23 20.80 -13.92
N THR A 99 -5.74 21.87 -14.55
CA THR A 99 -6.17 23.23 -14.22
C THR A 99 -6.09 24.06 -15.50
N MET A 100 -7.02 23.80 -16.41
CA MET A 100 -7.37 24.74 -17.48
C MET A 100 -8.89 24.75 -17.67
#